data_AF-A0A383CCJ7-F1
#
_entry.id   AF-A0A383CCJ7-F1
#
_cell.length_a   1.000
_cell.length_b   1.000
_cell.length_c   1.000
_cell.angle_alpha   90.00
_cell.angle_beta   90.00
_cell.angle_gamma   90.00
#
_symmetry.space_group_name_H-M   'P 1'
#
loop_
_entity.id
_entity.type
_entity.pdbx_description
1 polymer ?
#
loop_
_entity_poly.entity_id
_entity_poly.type
_entity_poly.pdbx_seq_one_letter_code
_entity_poly.pdbx_strand_id
1 'polypeptide(L)'
;WVLRTKDGNGEIKDAKVTLTRGDRLSHPTALGGGEVEFTVDMKGAPTWFEIRMRLFVEEAGESNSPALACRLLRSGTFFYCMGTTHQHNNRRRIDPNKAQAVIRIHNEDDQVFVHVNGEQLFSHKLRNGRPGRGIEFNLQNSNSTASSVMLSKFKSSSNALYMGKDTRVKLLTLPRLRKSNPPQHIIAATNGDLVRGELLGLTDKATRFRSKLREVQIPRERIAGIVWLQNEEDHPPPTGN
;
A
#
# COMPACT_ATOMS: atom_id res chain seq x y z
N TRP A 1 5.63 5.91 -0.68
CA TRP A 1 4.65 6.44 -1.64
C TRP A 1 5.34 6.61 -2.99
N VAL A 2 4.69 6.26 -4.09
CA VAL A 2 5.22 6.38 -5.45
C VAL A 2 4.25 7.21 -6.27
N LEU A 3 4.69 8.36 -6.76
CA LEU A 3 3.93 9.18 -7.69
C LEU A 3 4.33 8.82 -9.12
N ARG A 4 3.35 8.49 -9.96
CA ARG A 4 3.49 8.32 -11.40
C ARG A 4 2.66 9.39 -12.09
N THR A 5 3.30 10.25 -12.86
CA THR A 5 2.65 11.24 -13.71
C THR A 5 2.51 10.68 -15.13
N LYS A 6 1.83 11.41 -16.02
CA LYS A 6 1.77 11.04 -17.45
C LYS A 6 3.16 10.95 -18.10
N ASP A 7 4.12 11.73 -17.61
CA ASP A 7 5.46 11.85 -18.18
C ASP A 7 6.51 10.95 -17.49
N GLY A 8 6.09 10.10 -16.55
CA GLY A 8 6.98 9.16 -15.84
C GLY A 8 6.79 9.15 -14.33
N ASN A 9 7.88 9.01 -13.57
CA ASN A 9 7.83 9.09 -12.12
C ASN A 9 7.78 10.56 -11.68
N GLY A 10 6.77 10.93 -10.91
CA GLY A 10 6.65 12.26 -10.31
C GLY A 10 7.40 12.36 -8.99
N GLU A 11 7.74 13.58 -8.61
CA GLU A 11 8.42 13.89 -7.34
C GLU A 11 7.39 14.13 -6.22
N ILE A 12 7.64 13.56 -5.03
CA ILE A 12 6.89 13.87 -3.81
C ILE A 12 7.70 14.90 -3.02
N LYS A 13 7.22 16.14 -2.92
CA LYS A 13 7.90 17.23 -2.21
C LYS A 13 7.26 17.46 -0.85
N ASP A 14 8.06 17.51 0.21
CA ASP A 14 7.62 17.86 1.57
C ASP A 14 6.40 17.04 2.08
N ALA A 15 6.31 15.77 1.70
CA ALA A 15 5.16 14.91 1.97
C ALA A 15 3.80 15.46 1.45
N LYS A 16 3.85 16.31 0.42
CA LYS A 16 2.73 16.83 -0.35
C LYS A 16 2.82 16.33 -1.78
N VAL A 17 1.66 16.09 -2.38
CA VAL A 17 1.53 15.61 -3.75
C VAL A 17 0.40 16.40 -4.41
N THR A 18 0.72 17.06 -5.50
CA THR A 18 -0.30 17.69 -6.36
C THR A 18 -0.68 16.70 -7.45
N LEU A 19 -1.93 16.24 -7.43
CA LEU A 19 -2.49 15.38 -8.47
C LEU A 19 -3.12 16.24 -9.55
N THR A 20 -2.72 16.03 -10.79
CA THR A 20 -3.39 16.52 -12.00
C THR A 20 -4.13 15.38 -12.70
N ARG A 21 -4.95 15.72 -13.70
CA ARG A 21 -5.78 14.73 -14.39
C ARG A 21 -4.90 13.67 -15.08
N GLY A 22 -5.06 12.42 -14.66
CA GLY A 22 -4.32 11.26 -15.18
C GLY A 22 -3.11 10.85 -14.33
N ASP A 23 -2.69 11.66 -13.37
CA ASP A 23 -1.65 11.26 -12.41
C ASP A 23 -2.14 10.11 -11.53
N ARG A 24 -1.22 9.24 -11.15
CA ARG A 24 -1.45 8.11 -10.25
C ARG A 24 -0.49 8.19 -9.08
N LEU A 25 -1.04 8.34 -7.88
CA LEU A 25 -0.26 8.19 -6.65
C LEU A 25 -0.59 6.83 -6.05
N SER A 26 0.42 6.00 -5.78
CA SER A 26 0.20 4.69 -5.21
C SER A 26 1.14 4.38 -4.06
N HIS A 27 0.71 3.47 -3.20
CA HIS A 27 1.55 2.85 -2.19
C HIS A 27 1.26 1.36 -2.14
N PRO A 28 2.27 0.50 -2.24
CA PRO A 28 2.04 -0.93 -2.40
C PRO A 28 1.55 -1.64 -1.13
N THR A 29 1.80 -1.07 0.06
CA THR A 29 1.41 -1.69 1.33
C THR A 29 0.67 -0.78 2.30
N ALA A 30 0.25 0.42 1.90
CA ALA A 30 -0.26 1.40 2.89
C ALA A 30 -1.55 0.93 3.59
N LEU A 31 -2.39 0.12 2.95
CA LEU A 31 -3.57 -0.47 3.60
C LEU A 31 -3.26 -1.79 4.33
N GLY A 32 -2.00 -2.25 4.32
CA GLY A 32 -1.59 -3.49 4.96
C GLY A 32 -1.77 -3.49 6.48
N GLY A 33 -1.59 -2.35 7.14
CA GLY A 33 -1.82 -2.17 8.58
C GLY A 33 -3.29 -1.93 8.95
N GLY A 34 -4.17 -1.90 7.96
CA GLY A 34 -5.60 -1.72 8.16
C GLY A 34 -6.10 -0.28 8.14
N GLU A 35 -5.21 0.70 8.08
CA GLU A 35 -5.59 2.12 8.05
C GLU A 35 -4.62 2.98 7.22
N VAL A 36 -5.21 3.93 6.49
CA VAL A 36 -4.53 5.05 5.83
C VAL A 36 -5.30 6.34 6.11
N GLU A 37 -4.57 7.40 6.47
CA GLU A 37 -5.09 8.75 6.61
C GLU A 37 -4.33 9.69 5.68
N PHE A 38 -5.02 10.65 5.08
CA PHE A 38 -4.40 11.75 4.35
C PHE A 38 -5.29 12.99 4.36
N THR A 39 -4.74 14.14 3.98
CA THR A 39 -5.46 15.42 3.91
C THR A 39 -5.58 15.87 2.47
N VAL A 40 -6.79 16.27 2.07
CA VAL A 40 -7.06 16.97 0.82
C VAL A 40 -7.07 18.48 1.10
N ASP A 41 -6.22 19.23 0.43
CA ASP A 41 -6.28 20.69 0.45
C ASP A 41 -7.37 21.18 -0.50
N MET A 42 -8.31 21.95 0.05
CA MET A 42 -9.42 22.53 -0.68
C MET A 42 -9.13 23.95 -1.17
N LYS A 43 -8.07 24.60 -0.66
CA LYS A 43 -7.65 25.94 -1.09
C LYS A 43 -7.05 25.85 -2.49
N GLY A 44 -7.68 26.52 -3.44
CA GLY A 44 -7.27 26.50 -4.85
C GLY A 44 -7.64 25.22 -5.61
N ALA A 45 -8.18 24.20 -4.93
CA ALA A 45 -8.76 23.04 -5.59
C ALA A 45 -10.08 23.40 -6.27
N PRO A 46 -10.45 22.74 -7.38
CA PRO A 46 -11.72 23.00 -8.06
C PRO A 46 -12.90 22.71 -7.13
N THR A 47 -14.02 23.40 -7.38
CA THR A 47 -15.28 23.18 -6.65
C THR A 47 -15.89 21.81 -6.96
N TRP A 48 -15.48 21.17 -8.06
CA TRP A 48 -15.83 19.81 -8.37
C TRP A 48 -14.63 19.00 -8.86
N PHE A 49 -14.44 17.83 -8.24
CA PHE A 49 -13.42 16.85 -8.65
C PHE A 49 -13.80 15.44 -8.22
N GLU A 50 -13.19 14.45 -8.88
CA GLU A 50 -13.28 13.03 -8.56
C GLU A 50 -11.89 12.43 -8.40
N ILE A 51 -11.57 11.98 -7.19
CA ILE A 51 -10.43 11.09 -6.93
C ILE A 51 -10.97 9.66 -6.95
N ARG A 52 -10.58 8.89 -7.98
CA ARG A 52 -10.77 7.45 -7.98
C ARG A 52 -9.72 6.82 -7.07
N MET A 53 -10.18 5.98 -6.15
CA MET A 53 -9.36 5.24 -5.21
C MET A 53 -9.51 3.76 -5.51
N ARG A 54 -8.37 3.07 -5.68
CA ARG A 54 -8.32 1.62 -5.74
C ARG A 54 -7.69 1.14 -4.44
N LEU A 55 -8.48 0.44 -3.65
CA LEU A 55 -8.11 -0.07 -2.33
C LEU A 55 -7.70 -1.54 -2.45
N PHE A 56 -6.78 -1.97 -1.61
CA PHE A 56 -6.26 -3.34 -1.59
C PHE A 56 -5.68 -3.77 -2.95
N VAL A 57 -5.01 -2.85 -3.65
CA VAL A 57 -4.33 -3.19 -4.91
C VAL A 57 -3.23 -4.21 -4.62
N GLU A 58 -3.19 -5.30 -5.39
CA GLU A 58 -2.12 -6.31 -5.26
C GLU A 58 -0.79 -5.75 -5.79
N GLU A 59 -0.83 -5.10 -6.96
CA GLU A 59 0.33 -4.52 -7.63
C GLU A 59 0.08 -3.04 -7.94
N ALA A 60 0.65 -2.17 -7.10
CA ALA A 60 0.50 -0.73 -7.21
C ALA A 60 1.08 -0.20 -8.55
N GLY A 61 0.27 0.54 -9.30
CA GLY A 61 0.64 1.07 -10.62
C GLY A 61 0.22 0.20 -11.81
N GLU A 62 -0.27 -1.02 -11.59
CA GLU A 62 -0.82 -1.87 -12.65
C GLU A 62 -2.32 -1.62 -12.86
N SER A 63 -2.70 -1.18 -14.06
CA SER A 63 -4.08 -0.77 -14.36
C SER A 63 -5.12 -1.87 -14.13
N ASN A 64 -4.73 -3.15 -14.30
CA ASN A 64 -5.64 -4.30 -14.21
C ASN A 64 -5.47 -5.13 -12.93
N SER A 65 -4.65 -4.67 -11.97
CA SER A 65 -4.50 -5.37 -10.69
C SER A 65 -5.84 -5.45 -9.93
N PRO A 66 -6.23 -6.62 -9.39
CA PRO A 66 -7.43 -6.76 -8.56
C PRO A 66 -7.44 -5.73 -7.43
N ALA A 67 -8.56 -5.03 -7.27
CA ALA A 67 -8.72 -3.99 -6.26
C ALA A 67 -10.20 -3.73 -5.99
N LEU A 68 -10.52 -3.24 -4.80
CA LEU A 68 -11.80 -2.61 -4.53
C LEU A 68 -11.75 -1.16 -5.00
N ALA A 69 -12.55 -0.81 -6.00
CA ALA A 69 -12.61 0.55 -6.51
C ALA A 69 -13.74 1.36 -5.84
N CYS A 70 -13.38 2.55 -5.36
CA CYS A 70 -14.32 3.56 -4.90
C CYS A 70 -13.91 4.94 -5.41
N ARG A 71 -14.82 5.90 -5.31
CA ARG A 71 -14.63 7.27 -5.80
C ARG A 71 -14.91 8.22 -4.66
N LEU A 72 -14.01 9.16 -4.42
CA LEU A 72 -14.22 10.31 -3.55
C LEU A 72 -14.49 11.53 -4.44
N LEU A 73 -15.68 12.10 -4.33
CA LEU A 73 -16.08 13.25 -5.13
C LEU A 73 -16.30 14.46 -4.22
N ARG A 74 -15.90 15.63 -4.70
CA ARG A 74 -16.32 16.92 -4.15
C ARG A 74 -17.27 17.59 -5.13
N SER A 75 -18.34 18.19 -4.62
CA SER A 75 -19.20 19.12 -5.35
C SER A 75 -19.59 20.28 -4.44
N GLY A 76 -19.01 21.46 -4.67
CA GLY A 76 -19.13 22.63 -3.80
C GLY A 76 -18.65 22.31 -2.38
N THR A 77 -19.60 22.35 -1.43
CA THR A 77 -19.38 22.06 -0.01
C THR A 77 -19.71 20.62 0.38
N PHE A 78 -19.94 19.73 -0.59
CA PHE A 78 -20.29 18.35 -0.30
C PHE A 78 -19.16 17.41 -0.72
N PHE A 79 -18.93 16.39 0.10
CA PHE A 79 -18.20 15.20 -0.30
C PHE A 79 -19.13 14.00 -0.40
N TYR A 80 -18.79 13.14 -1.35
CA TYR A 80 -19.48 11.90 -1.66
C TYR A 80 -18.44 10.80 -1.72
N CYS A 81 -18.80 9.61 -1.27
CA CYS A 81 -18.01 8.42 -1.55
C CYS A 81 -18.90 7.30 -2.08
N MET A 82 -18.51 6.73 -3.21
CA MET A 82 -19.31 5.72 -3.91
C MET A 82 -18.44 4.55 -4.35
N GLY A 83 -19.00 3.34 -4.35
CA GLY A 83 -18.40 2.19 -5.00
C GLY A 83 -18.52 2.27 -6.51
N THR A 84 -17.90 1.33 -7.23
CA THR A 84 -18.09 1.17 -8.68
C THR A 84 -19.43 0.55 -9.05
N THR A 85 -19.94 -0.37 -8.22
CA THR A 85 -21.15 -1.15 -8.51
C THR A 85 -22.40 -0.64 -7.79
N HIS A 86 -22.25 0.15 -6.73
CA HIS A 86 -23.37 0.70 -5.95
C HIS A 86 -23.20 2.20 -5.72
N GLN A 87 -24.24 2.96 -6.13
CA GLN A 87 -24.39 4.36 -5.77
C GLN A 87 -24.94 4.42 -4.34
N HIS A 88 -24.07 4.54 -3.35
CA HIS A 88 -24.49 4.99 -2.05
C HIS A 88 -24.59 6.51 -2.10
N ASN A 89 -25.80 7.06 -1.94
CA ASN A 89 -26.06 8.51 -1.87
C ASN A 89 -25.65 9.11 -0.52
N ASN A 90 -24.53 8.66 0.04
CA ASN A 90 -23.98 9.20 1.26
C ASN A 90 -23.20 10.46 0.91
N ARG A 91 -23.92 11.58 0.94
CA ARG A 91 -23.34 12.93 0.87
C ARG A 91 -23.19 13.46 2.29
N ARG A 92 -22.05 14.09 2.58
CA ARG A 92 -21.91 14.93 3.77
C ARG A 92 -21.52 16.33 3.36
N ARG A 93 -22.18 17.29 3.97
CA ARG A 93 -21.78 18.68 3.90
C ARG A 93 -20.52 18.84 4.74
N ILE A 94 -19.52 19.45 4.16
CA ILE A 94 -18.32 19.89 4.85
C ILE A 94 -18.44 21.37 5.10
N ASP A 95 -17.87 21.80 6.23
CA ASP A 95 -17.72 23.22 6.54
C ASP A 95 -16.97 23.94 5.40
N PRO A 96 -17.61 24.89 4.70
CA PRO A 96 -16.99 25.64 3.61
C PRO A 96 -15.78 26.46 4.05
N ASN A 97 -15.67 26.77 5.35
CA ASN A 97 -14.58 27.57 5.90
C ASN A 97 -13.34 26.73 6.21
N LYS A 98 -13.46 25.39 6.20
CA LYS A 98 -12.29 24.53 6.34
C LYS A 98 -11.53 24.53 5.03
N ALA A 99 -10.25 24.91 5.09
CA ALA A 99 -9.35 24.84 3.95
C ALA A 99 -8.91 23.40 3.64
N GLN A 100 -9.14 22.45 4.55
CA GLN A 100 -8.65 21.08 4.45
C GLN A 100 -9.72 20.07 4.84
N ALA A 101 -9.71 18.90 4.20
CA ALA A 101 -10.51 17.75 4.57
C ALA A 101 -9.61 16.56 4.88
N VAL A 102 -9.78 15.94 6.05
CA VAL A 102 -9.06 14.73 6.45
C VAL A 102 -9.84 13.53 5.95
N ILE A 103 -9.19 12.68 5.17
CA ILE A 103 -9.74 11.44 4.65
C ILE A 103 -9.09 10.29 5.40
N ARG A 104 -9.91 9.43 6.00
CA ARG A 104 -9.46 8.23 6.70
C ARG A 104 -10.10 7.00 6.06
N ILE A 105 -9.28 6.06 5.64
CA ILE A 105 -9.69 4.78 5.08
C ILE A 105 -9.21 3.73 6.07
N HIS A 106 -10.12 2.95 6.60
CA HIS A 106 -9.75 1.84 7.49
C HIS A 106 -10.61 0.62 7.22
N ASN A 107 -10.20 -0.52 7.77
CA ASN A 107 -10.96 -1.75 7.70
C ASN A 107 -11.11 -2.38 9.08
N GLU A 108 -12.26 -2.97 9.32
CA GLU A 108 -12.52 -3.82 10.47
C GLU A 108 -13.08 -5.12 9.91
N ASP A 109 -12.50 -6.25 10.32
CA ASP A 109 -12.84 -7.58 9.80
C ASP A 109 -12.86 -7.63 8.25
N ASP A 110 -14.04 -7.94 7.70
CA ASP A 110 -14.33 -8.03 6.28
C ASP A 110 -15.04 -6.78 5.74
N GLN A 111 -14.94 -5.64 6.41
CA GLN A 111 -15.54 -4.38 5.97
C GLN A 111 -14.50 -3.26 5.85
N VAL A 112 -14.62 -2.45 4.81
CA VAL A 112 -13.84 -1.23 4.64
C VAL A 112 -14.73 -0.01 4.84
N PHE A 113 -14.17 1.04 5.42
CA PHE A 113 -14.84 2.30 5.72
C PHE A 113 -14.03 3.47 5.17
N VAL A 114 -14.73 4.49 4.69
CA VAL A 114 -14.12 5.78 4.30
C VAL A 114 -14.82 6.89 5.07
N HIS A 115 -14.03 7.67 5.79
CA HIS A 115 -14.45 8.80 6.58
C HIS A 115 -13.89 10.09 6.00
N VAL A 116 -14.64 11.17 6.15
CA VAL A 116 -14.20 12.52 5.83
C VAL A 116 -14.47 13.42 7.03
N ASN A 117 -13.41 13.99 7.59
CA ASN A 117 -13.46 14.78 8.83
C ASN A 117 -14.12 14.02 10.00
N GLY A 118 -13.86 12.72 10.10
CA GLY A 118 -14.43 11.83 11.13
C GLY A 118 -15.77 11.19 10.74
N GLU A 119 -16.51 11.80 9.82
CA GLU A 119 -17.83 11.32 9.39
C GLU A 119 -17.73 10.20 8.36
N GLN A 120 -18.41 9.08 8.60
CA GLN A 120 -18.45 7.97 7.65
C GLN A 120 -19.23 8.34 6.39
N LEU A 121 -18.60 8.18 5.22
CA LEU A 121 -19.23 8.35 3.90
C LEU A 121 -19.52 7.01 3.22
N PHE A 122 -18.65 6.04 3.39
CA PHE A 122 -18.75 4.80 2.65
C PHE A 122 -18.36 3.64 3.54
N SER A 123 -19.07 2.53 3.32
CA SER A 123 -18.73 1.25 3.91
C SER A 123 -18.99 0.16 2.89
N HIS A 124 -18.12 -0.84 2.80
CA HIS A 124 -18.29 -1.93 1.85
C HIS A 124 -17.77 -3.25 2.40
N LYS A 125 -18.58 -4.31 2.24
CA LYS A 125 -18.22 -5.66 2.67
C LYS A 125 -17.34 -6.36 1.63
N LEU A 126 -16.15 -6.77 2.04
CA LEU A 126 -15.13 -7.50 1.31
C LEU A 126 -15.49 -8.99 1.24
N ARG A 127 -16.50 -9.34 0.43
CA ARG A 127 -17.03 -10.72 0.33
C ARG A 127 -15.97 -11.79 0.02
N ASN A 128 -14.92 -11.41 -0.71
CA ASN A 128 -13.84 -12.32 -1.13
C ASN A 128 -12.51 -11.97 -0.43
N GLY A 129 -12.56 -11.31 0.73
CA GLY A 129 -11.38 -10.79 1.40
C GLY A 129 -10.69 -9.65 0.65
N ARG A 130 -9.42 -9.40 1.02
CA ARG A 130 -8.60 -8.32 0.43
C ARG A 130 -7.74 -8.88 -0.70
N PRO A 131 -7.87 -8.38 -1.94
CA PRO A 131 -7.01 -8.82 -3.04
C PRO A 131 -5.53 -8.44 -2.84
N GLY A 132 -5.25 -7.44 -2.00
CA GLY A 132 -3.90 -6.93 -1.79
C GLY A 132 -3.80 -6.00 -0.59
N ARG A 133 -2.69 -5.27 -0.50
CA ARG A 133 -2.36 -4.36 0.62
C ARG A 133 -2.10 -2.93 0.17
N GLY A 134 -2.14 -2.69 -1.13
CA GLY A 134 -1.83 -1.40 -1.72
C GLY A 134 -3.02 -0.46 -1.81
N ILE A 135 -2.72 0.78 -2.15
CA ILE A 135 -3.70 1.81 -2.46
C ILE A 135 -3.21 2.62 -3.66
N GLU A 136 -4.13 3.04 -4.52
CA GLU A 136 -3.86 3.92 -5.65
C GLU A 136 -4.93 5.02 -5.72
N PHE A 137 -4.47 6.24 -5.99
CA PHE A 137 -5.27 7.44 -6.18
C PHE A 137 -5.09 7.96 -7.60
N ASN A 138 -6.18 8.35 -8.24
CA ASN A 138 -6.16 8.94 -9.58
C ASN A 138 -7.20 10.05 -9.68
N LEU A 139 -6.77 11.25 -10.09
CA LEU A 139 -7.70 12.33 -10.42
C LEU A 139 -8.28 12.07 -11.82
N GLN A 140 -9.56 11.68 -11.88
CA GLN A 140 -10.24 11.29 -13.13
C GLN A 140 -10.92 12.48 -13.80
N ASN A 141 -11.74 13.19 -13.03
CA ASN A 141 -12.61 14.25 -13.51
C ASN A 141 -12.46 15.49 -12.64
N SER A 142 -12.52 16.65 -13.29
CA SER A 142 -12.52 17.97 -12.68
C SER A 142 -13.10 18.96 -13.69
N ASN A 143 -13.56 20.13 -13.25
CA ASN A 143 -14.21 21.12 -14.12
C ASN A 143 -13.31 21.69 -15.22
N SER A 144 -11.99 21.46 -15.13
CA SER A 144 -11.01 21.87 -16.12
C SER A 144 -9.85 20.88 -16.15
N THR A 145 -9.28 20.64 -17.33
CA THR A 145 -8.08 19.82 -17.53
C THR A 145 -6.85 20.34 -16.77
N ALA A 146 -6.80 21.63 -16.44
CA ALA A 146 -5.74 22.25 -15.65
C ALA A 146 -5.96 22.16 -14.13
N SER A 147 -7.08 21.57 -13.68
CA SER A 147 -7.36 21.48 -12.26
C SER A 147 -6.44 20.47 -11.59
N SER A 148 -5.98 20.82 -10.39
CA SER A 148 -5.20 19.94 -9.55
C SER A 148 -5.82 19.84 -8.15
N VAL A 149 -5.46 18.76 -7.45
CA VAL A 149 -5.84 18.55 -6.06
C VAL A 149 -4.58 18.19 -5.27
N MET A 150 -4.31 18.92 -4.20
CA MET A 150 -3.16 18.65 -3.35
C MET A 150 -3.54 17.70 -2.22
N LEU A 151 -2.78 16.61 -2.12
CA LEU A 151 -2.85 15.63 -1.04
C LEU A 151 -1.63 15.76 -0.14
N SER A 152 -1.79 15.57 1.17
CA SER A 152 -0.70 15.74 2.14
C SER A 152 -0.94 14.94 3.41
N LYS A 153 0.03 14.98 4.33
CA LYS A 153 -0.07 14.40 5.69
C LYS A 153 -0.47 12.91 5.66
N PHE A 154 0.10 12.16 4.73
CA PHE A 154 -0.14 10.73 4.62
C PHE A 154 0.35 9.99 5.87
N LYS A 155 -0.50 9.18 6.46
CA LYS A 155 -0.19 8.24 7.55
C LYS A 155 -0.72 6.86 7.19
N SER A 156 -0.02 5.84 7.65
CA SER A 156 -0.43 4.45 7.51
C SER A 156 0.02 3.68 8.74
N SER A 157 -0.80 2.77 9.22
CA SER A 157 -0.44 1.83 10.29
C SER A 157 0.36 0.63 9.77
N SER A 158 0.71 0.60 8.48
CA SER A 158 1.38 -0.54 7.86
C SER A 158 2.87 -0.58 8.20
N ASN A 159 3.28 -1.66 8.85
CA ASN A 159 4.69 -2.07 8.97
C ASN A 159 5.06 -3.15 7.95
N ALA A 160 4.17 -3.42 6.98
CA ALA A 160 4.33 -4.55 6.07
C ALA A 160 5.36 -4.24 4.98
N LEU A 161 6.38 -5.09 4.89
CA LEU A 161 7.33 -5.14 3.78
C LEU A 161 6.59 -5.42 2.47
N TYR A 162 6.92 -4.65 1.43
CA TYR A 162 6.45 -4.91 0.08
C TYR A 162 7.53 -5.62 -0.74
N MET A 163 7.13 -6.64 -1.48
CA MET A 163 7.97 -7.32 -2.44
C MET A 163 7.23 -7.32 -3.79
N GLY A 164 7.69 -6.50 -4.73
CA GLY A 164 7.09 -6.43 -6.06
C GLY A 164 7.22 -7.75 -6.82
N LYS A 165 6.33 -7.98 -7.79
CA LYS A 165 6.24 -9.21 -8.59
C LYS A 165 7.56 -9.74 -9.12
N ASP A 166 8.38 -8.89 -9.76
CA ASP A 166 9.65 -9.31 -10.35
C ASP A 166 10.66 -9.74 -9.28
N THR A 167 10.72 -9.01 -8.17
CA THR A 167 11.55 -9.36 -7.02
C THR A 167 11.07 -10.67 -6.41
N ARG A 168 9.75 -10.88 -6.31
CA ARG A 168 9.17 -12.15 -5.87
C ARG A 168 9.52 -13.30 -6.79
N VAL A 169 9.40 -13.13 -8.11
CA VAL A 169 9.78 -14.15 -9.09
C VAL A 169 11.27 -14.48 -8.98
N LYS A 170 12.14 -13.46 -8.92
CA LYS A 170 13.58 -13.66 -8.75
C LYS A 170 13.91 -14.38 -7.44
N LEU A 171 13.24 -14.02 -6.35
CA LEU A 171 13.46 -14.64 -5.05
C LEU A 171 12.92 -16.06 -5.01
N LEU A 172 11.78 -16.36 -5.64
CA LEU A 172 11.20 -17.71 -5.66
C LEU A 172 11.86 -18.64 -6.68
N THR A 173 12.49 -18.10 -7.72
CA THR A 173 13.16 -18.90 -8.76
C THR A 173 14.48 -19.48 -8.25
N LEU A 174 14.56 -20.81 -8.21
CA LEU A 174 15.78 -21.52 -7.83
C LEU A 174 16.68 -21.73 -9.07
N PRO A 175 17.97 -21.34 -9.03
CA PRO A 175 18.94 -21.78 -10.03
C PRO A 175 19.00 -23.30 -10.07
N ARG A 176 19.03 -23.91 -11.27
CA ARG A 176 19.00 -25.38 -11.46
C ARG A 176 20.05 -26.12 -10.61
N LEU A 177 21.20 -25.49 -10.36
CA LEU A 177 22.31 -26.02 -9.55
C LEU A 177 21.96 -26.20 -8.06
N ARG A 178 20.91 -25.54 -7.55
CA ARG A 178 20.45 -25.61 -6.15
C ARG A 178 19.14 -26.39 -5.98
N LYS A 179 18.74 -27.16 -7.00
CA LYS A 179 17.48 -27.93 -6.94
C LYS A 179 17.51 -29.01 -5.85
N SER A 180 18.69 -29.56 -5.53
CA SER A 180 18.88 -30.56 -4.48
C SER A 180 18.98 -29.99 -3.06
N ASN A 181 19.35 -28.72 -2.90
CA ASN A 181 19.43 -28.05 -1.60
C ASN A 181 19.00 -26.57 -1.73
N PRO A 182 17.68 -26.30 -1.77
CA PRO A 182 17.17 -24.95 -1.99
C PRO A 182 17.35 -24.07 -0.74
N PRO A 183 17.71 -22.78 -0.90
CA PRO A 183 17.71 -21.85 0.23
C PRO A 183 16.30 -21.70 0.81
N GLN A 184 16.18 -21.87 2.12
CA GLN A 184 14.92 -21.97 2.85
C GLN A 184 14.44 -20.66 3.46
N HIS A 185 15.24 -19.59 3.41
CA HIS A 185 14.96 -18.35 4.14
C HIS A 185 15.08 -17.11 3.25
N ILE A 186 14.31 -16.06 3.56
CA ILE A 186 14.48 -14.69 3.05
C ILE A 186 14.67 -13.76 4.24
N ILE A 187 15.73 -12.96 4.23
CA ILE A 187 15.87 -11.81 5.12
C ILE A 187 15.33 -10.58 4.42
N ALA A 188 14.50 -9.84 5.15
CA ALA A 188 14.07 -8.51 4.77
C ALA A 188 14.73 -7.47 5.67
N ALA A 189 15.39 -6.50 5.06
CA ALA A 189 16.03 -5.40 5.74
C ALA A 189 15.05 -4.24 5.97
N THR A 190 15.35 -3.39 6.96
CA THR A 190 14.53 -2.20 7.31
C THR A 190 14.47 -1.16 6.20
N ASN A 191 15.45 -1.15 5.29
CA ASN A 191 15.46 -0.33 4.08
C ASN A 191 14.64 -0.93 2.92
N GLY A 192 14.06 -2.12 3.11
CA GLY A 192 13.28 -2.83 2.09
C GLY A 192 14.08 -3.79 1.20
N ASP A 193 15.40 -3.91 1.39
CA ASP A 193 16.20 -4.90 0.67
C ASP A 193 15.82 -6.32 1.08
N LEU A 194 15.85 -7.24 0.11
CA LEU A 194 15.46 -8.63 0.30
C LEU A 194 16.59 -9.55 -0.18
N VAL A 195 17.01 -10.46 0.69
CA VAL A 195 18.07 -11.43 0.36
C VAL A 195 17.59 -12.84 0.68
N ARG A 196 17.59 -13.71 -0.33
CA ARG A 196 17.35 -15.15 -0.18
C ARG A 196 18.63 -15.88 0.23
N GLY A 197 18.49 -16.87 1.09
CA GLY A 197 19.61 -17.62 1.65
C GLY A 197 19.17 -18.64 2.70
N GLU A 198 20.10 -18.95 3.58
CA GLU A 198 19.93 -19.90 4.68
C GLU A 198 20.26 -19.19 6.00
N LEU A 199 19.35 -19.26 6.97
CA LEU A 199 19.59 -18.74 8.31
C LEU A 199 20.54 -19.69 9.04
N LEU A 200 21.71 -19.20 9.44
CA LEU A 200 22.71 -19.99 10.18
C LEU A 200 22.64 -19.77 11.68
N GLY A 201 22.05 -18.66 12.11
CA GLY A 201 21.86 -18.35 13.51
C GLY A 201 21.34 -16.94 13.72
N LEU A 202 20.55 -16.78 14.77
CA LEU A 202 19.98 -15.51 15.20
C LEU A 202 20.44 -15.24 16.63
N THR A 203 20.98 -14.05 16.85
CA THR A 203 21.26 -13.53 18.19
C THR A 203 20.55 -12.19 18.36
N ASP A 204 20.49 -11.72 19.60
CA ASP A 204 19.99 -10.42 20.02
C ASP A 204 20.76 -9.24 19.39
N LYS A 205 22.01 -9.46 18.93
CA LYS A 205 22.84 -8.42 18.28
C LYS A 205 22.92 -8.53 16.76
N ALA A 206 22.90 -9.76 16.22
CA ALA A 206 23.09 -9.97 14.79
C ALA A 206 22.50 -11.30 14.30
N THR A 207 22.23 -11.36 13.00
CA THR A 207 21.85 -12.56 12.26
C THR A 207 23.00 -13.02 11.38
N ARG A 208 23.35 -14.30 11.47
CA ARG A 208 24.27 -14.97 10.54
C ARG A 208 23.46 -15.61 9.43
N PHE A 209 23.74 -15.23 8.20
CA PHE A 209 22.97 -15.64 7.03
C PHE A 209 23.89 -16.05 5.90
N ARG A 210 23.60 -17.17 5.25
CA ARG A 210 24.34 -17.62 4.07
C ARG A 210 23.59 -17.21 2.81
N SER A 211 24.15 -16.28 2.06
CA SER A 211 23.65 -15.92 0.73
C SER A 211 24.64 -16.42 -0.33
N LYS A 212 24.14 -17.22 -1.27
CA LYS A 212 24.98 -17.91 -2.28
C LYS A 212 26.12 -18.72 -1.62
N LEU A 213 27.38 -18.31 -1.78
CA LEU A 213 28.58 -18.96 -1.22
C LEU A 213 29.25 -18.08 -0.14
N ARG A 214 28.56 -17.06 0.36
CA ARG A 214 29.10 -16.15 1.38
C ARG A 214 28.22 -16.18 2.62
N GLU A 215 28.88 -16.27 3.76
CA GLU A 215 28.26 -15.99 5.05
C GLU A 215 28.35 -14.50 5.32
N VAL A 216 27.24 -13.89 5.69
CA VAL A 216 27.14 -12.48 6.03
C VAL A 216 26.55 -12.34 7.42
N GLN A 217 27.11 -11.41 8.19
CA GLN A 217 26.58 -11.03 9.49
C GLN A 217 25.85 -9.70 9.34
N ILE A 218 24.55 -9.72 9.63
CA ILE A 218 23.66 -8.57 9.49
C ILE A 218 23.27 -8.10 10.89
N PRO A 219 23.54 -6.84 11.28
CA PRO A 219 23.12 -6.30 12.56
C PRO A 219 21.60 -6.39 12.75
N ARG A 220 21.14 -6.72 13.98
CA ARG A 220 19.73 -7.02 14.28
C ARG A 220 18.81 -5.85 13.93
N GLU A 221 19.25 -4.63 14.17
CA GLU A 221 18.54 -3.38 13.89
C GLU A 221 18.30 -3.12 12.40
N ARG A 222 19.03 -3.81 11.51
CA ARG A 222 18.83 -3.71 10.06
C ARG A 222 17.80 -4.71 9.55
N ILE A 223 17.28 -5.61 10.38
CA ILE A 223 16.40 -6.70 9.96
C ILE A 223 14.96 -6.37 10.33
N ALA A 224 14.14 -6.17 9.30
CA ALA A 224 12.70 -6.00 9.44
C ALA A 224 11.97 -7.34 9.64
N GLY A 225 12.49 -8.43 9.08
CA GLY A 225 11.89 -9.76 9.26
C GLY A 225 12.68 -10.88 8.60
N ILE A 226 12.32 -12.11 8.95
CA ILE A 226 12.82 -13.34 8.35
C ILE A 226 11.60 -14.14 7.90
N VAL A 227 11.60 -14.61 6.66
CA VAL A 227 10.53 -15.41 6.07
C VAL A 227 11.07 -16.80 5.77
N TRP A 228 10.41 -17.84 6.29
CA TRP A 228 10.65 -19.23 5.96
C TRP A 228 9.91 -19.60 4.68
N LEU A 229 10.58 -20.31 3.77
CA LEU A 229 10.06 -20.66 2.44
C LEU A 229 9.51 -22.09 2.35
N GLN A 230 9.66 -22.89 3.40
CA GLN A 230 9.06 -24.23 3.50
C GLN A 230 7.85 -24.20 4.43
N ASN A 231 6.85 -25.04 4.16
CA ASN A 231 5.68 -25.24 5.02
C ASN A 231 6.12 -26.00 6.28
N GLU A 232 5.55 -25.62 7.43
CA GLU A 232 5.85 -26.25 8.74
C GLU A 232 5.54 -27.75 8.80
N GLU A 233 4.75 -28.29 7.87
CA GLU A 233 4.42 -29.73 7.81
C GLU A 233 5.62 -30.66 7.53
N ASP A 234 6.73 -30.14 7.00
CA ASP A 234 7.94 -30.93 6.70
C ASP A 234 8.98 -30.94 7.84
N HIS A 235 8.72 -30.29 8.98
CA HIS A 235 9.64 -30.30 10.13
C HIS A 235 9.14 -31.30 11.20
N PRO A 236 9.75 -32.50 11.35
CA PRO A 236 9.46 -33.34 12.51
C PRO A 236 9.84 -32.56 13.78
N PRO A 237 9.08 -32.69 14.88
CA PRO A 237 9.39 -31.96 16.11
C PRO A 237 10.83 -32.27 16.55
N PRO A 238 11.56 -31.28 17.09
CA PRO A 238 12.92 -31.51 17.55
C PRO A 238 12.88 -32.57 18.66
N THR A 239 13.42 -33.75 18.37
CA THR A 239 13.72 -34.77 19.37
C THR A 239 14.82 -34.19 20.26
N GLY A 240 14.46 -33.80 21.47
CA GLY A 240 15.43 -33.36 22.48
C GLY A 240 16.38 -34.48 22.85
N ASN A 241 17.66 -34.14 22.96
CA ASN A 241 18.65 -34.82 23.79
C ASN A 241 19.00 -33.89 24.95
#